data_AF-A0A5C6V6G8-F1
#
_entry.id   AF-A0A5C6V6G8-F1
#
_cell.length_a   1.000
_cell.length_b   1.000
_cell.length_c   1.000
_cell.angle_alpha   90.00
_cell.angle_beta   90.00
_cell.angle_gamma   90.00
#
_symmetry.space_group_name_H-M   'P 1'
#
loop_
_entity.id
_entity.type
_entity.pdbx_description
1 polymer ?
#
loop_
_entity_poly.entity_id
_entity_poly.type
_entity_poly.pdbx_seq_one_letter_code
_entity_poly.pdbx_strand_id
1 'polypeptide(L)'
;MKRTAENKLKVVAVRVDPAIERRLKLLADATGRRQSFFLQQMIENGIAAMEEAWLPPAVLAQVRDGTLPAQQAERAATPDLFSDLFAGQDS
;
A
#
# COMPACT_ATOMS: atom_id res chain seq x y z
N MET A 1 -7.92 6.26 -33.27
CA MET A 1 -8.16 5.52 -32.01
C MET A 1 -6.99 5.76 -31.07
N LYS A 2 -7.16 6.58 -30.02
CA LYS A 2 -6.11 6.85 -29.02
C LYS A 2 -6.25 5.83 -27.89
N ARG A 3 -5.31 4.90 -27.76
CA ARG A 3 -5.24 3.97 -26.62
C ARG A 3 -4.54 4.71 -25.48
N THR A 4 -5.33 5.28 -24.56
CA THR A 4 -4.80 5.78 -23.30
C THR A 4 -4.53 4.56 -22.42
N ALA A 5 -3.30 4.05 -22.44
CA ALA A 5 -2.89 3.06 -21.45
C ALA A 5 -2.80 3.80 -20.11
N GLU A 6 -3.85 3.68 -19.29
CA GLU A 6 -3.83 4.15 -17.92
C GLU A 6 -2.65 3.48 -17.21
N ASN A 7 -1.63 4.26 -16.89
CA ASN A 7 -0.50 3.77 -16.14
C ASN A 7 -0.95 3.51 -14.70
N LYS A 8 -1.44 2.30 -14.41
CA LYS A 8 -1.89 1.85 -13.07
C LYS A 8 -0.72 1.58 -12.10
N LEU A 9 0.50 2.01 -12.43
CA LEU A 9 1.64 1.86 -11.53
C LEU A 9 1.51 2.85 -10.36
N LYS A 10 1.53 2.32 -9.14
CA LYS A 10 1.57 3.13 -7.91
C LYS A 10 3.02 3.25 -7.44
N VAL A 11 3.44 4.47 -7.10
CA VAL A 11 4.76 4.72 -6.49
C VAL A 11 4.63 4.56 -4.98
N VAL A 12 5.49 3.72 -4.39
CA VAL A 12 5.54 3.48 -2.94
C VAL A 12 6.95 3.78 -2.47
N ALA A 13 7.09 4.72 -1.52
CA ALA A 13 8.36 5.02 -0.86
C ALA A 13 8.34 4.41 0.55
N VAL A 14 9.34 3.59 0.86
CA VAL A 14 9.45 2.89 2.15
C VAL A 14 10.79 3.24 2.79
N ARG A 15 10.78 3.55 4.09
CA ARG A 15 12.01 3.68 4.88
C ARG A 15 12.46 2.29 5.31
N VAL A 16 13.68 1.93 4.96
CA VAL A 16 14.28 0.64 5.33
C VAL A 16 15.58 0.88 6.11
N ASP A 17 15.93 -0.07 6.97
CA ASP A 17 17.21 -0.06 7.66
C ASP A 17 18.37 -0.13 6.64
N PRO A 18 19.49 0.58 6.86
CA PRO A 18 20.66 0.53 5.97
C PRO A 18 21.20 -0.89 5.72
N ALA A 19 21.04 -1.83 6.65
CA ALA A 19 21.40 -3.22 6.45
C ALA A 19 20.50 -3.91 5.41
N ILE A 20 19.21 -3.58 5.36
CA ILE A 20 18.29 -4.09 4.34
C ILE A 20 18.65 -3.51 2.97
N GLU A 21 18.94 -2.21 2.91
CA GLU A 21 19.39 -1.57 1.67
C GLU A 21 20.64 -2.24 1.10
N ARG A 22 21.66 -2.50 1.94
CA ARG A 22 22.89 -3.21 1.51
C ARG A 22 22.59 -4.60 0.95
N ARG A 23 21.67 -5.34 1.58
CA ARG A 23 21.26 -6.68 1.10
C ARG A 23 20.52 -6.60 -0.23
N LEU A 24 19.61 -5.63 -0.40
CA LEU A 24 18.92 -5.37 -1.66
C LEU A 24 19.89 -4.99 -2.77
N LYS A 25 20.91 -4.17 -2.45
CA LYS A 25 21.98 -3.82 -3.38
C LYS A 25 22.78 -5.03 -3.81
N LEU A 26 23.18 -5.88 -2.86
CA LEU A 26 23.91 -7.11 -3.18
C LEU A 26 23.08 -8.06 -4.07
N LEU A 27 21.77 -8.20 -3.81
CA LEU A 27 20.88 -8.98 -4.67
C LEU A 27 20.77 -8.40 -6.08
N ALA A 28 20.67 -7.07 -6.17
CA ALA A 28 20.66 -6.35 -7.45
C ALA A 28 21.95 -6.59 -8.24
N ASP A 29 23.11 -6.41 -7.59
CA ASP A 29 24.42 -6.55 -8.21
C ASP A 29 24.67 -8.00 -8.65
N ALA A 30 24.27 -8.99 -7.84
CA ALA A 30 24.48 -10.40 -8.13
C ALA A 30 23.57 -10.95 -9.26
N THR A 31 22.38 -10.36 -9.45
CA THR A 31 21.40 -10.84 -10.44
C THR A 31 21.29 -9.95 -11.67
N GLY A 32 21.94 -8.79 -11.68
CA GLY A 32 21.81 -7.78 -12.73
C GLY A 32 20.44 -7.09 -12.77
N ARG A 33 19.67 -7.11 -11.67
CA ARG A 33 18.34 -6.50 -11.57
C ARG A 33 18.36 -5.24 -10.72
N ARG A 34 17.33 -4.40 -10.82
CA ARG A 34 17.18 -3.19 -9.97
C ARG A 34 16.72 -3.56 -8.56
N GLN A 35 17.13 -2.82 -7.55
CA GLN A 35 16.69 -3.04 -6.15
C GLN A 35 15.16 -2.99 -5.98
N SER A 36 14.49 -2.10 -6.72
CA SER A 36 13.03 -1.97 -6.71
C SER A 36 12.30 -3.24 -7.14
N PHE A 37 12.92 -4.07 -7.98
CA PHE A 37 12.37 -5.36 -8.38
C PHE A 37 12.23 -6.29 -7.17
N PHE A 38 13.24 -6.35 -6.31
CA PHE A 38 13.20 -7.19 -5.12
C PHE A 38 12.22 -6.67 -4.07
N LEU A 39 12.08 -5.36 -3.93
CA LEU A 39 11.07 -4.78 -3.06
C LEU A 39 9.65 -5.12 -3.56
N GLN A 40 9.41 -5.00 -4.87
CA GLN A 40 8.15 -5.40 -5.49
C GLN A 40 7.87 -6.89 -5.27
N GLN A 41 8.85 -7.77 -5.52
CA GLN A 41 8.70 -9.21 -5.31
C GLN A 41 8.45 -9.57 -3.85
N MET A 42 9.05 -8.86 -2.90
CA MET A 42 8.79 -9.08 -1.47
C MET A 42 7.36 -8.70 -1.11
N ILE A 43 6.81 -7.64 -1.69
CA ILE A 43 5.42 -7.24 -1.47
C ILE A 43 4.47 -8.23 -2.14
N GLU A 44 4.67 -8.56 -3.41
CA GLU A 44 3.79 -9.44 -4.19
C GLU A 44 3.75 -10.87 -3.62
N ASN A 45 4.90 -11.43 -3.26
CA ASN A 45 4.97 -12.78 -2.73
C ASN A 45 4.76 -12.83 -1.20
N GLY A 46 4.97 -11.71 -0.51
CA GLY A 46 4.85 -11.62 0.95
C GLY A 46 3.44 -11.29 1.43
N ILE A 47 2.59 -10.71 0.58
CA ILE A 47 1.27 -10.24 1.01
C ILE A 47 0.40 -11.37 1.60
N ALA A 48 0.38 -12.55 0.98
CA ALA A 48 -0.39 -13.69 1.46
C ALA A 48 0.07 -14.15 2.86
N ALA A 49 1.39 -14.17 3.11
CA ALA A 49 1.93 -14.51 4.42
C ALA A 49 1.64 -13.41 5.46
N MET A 50 1.61 -12.14 5.04
CA MET A 50 1.21 -11.03 5.92
C MET A 50 -0.28 -11.09 6.25
N GLU A 51 -1.14 -11.45 5.30
CA GLU A 51 -2.56 -11.67 5.53
C GLU A 51 -2.79 -12.76 6.58
N GLU A 52 -2.09 -13.89 6.48
CA GLU A 52 -2.14 -14.97 7.48
C GLU A 52 -1.63 -14.57 8.87
N ALA A 53 -0.60 -13.73 8.94
CA ALA A 53 -0.01 -13.31 10.20
C ALA A 53 -0.83 -12.21 10.92
N TRP A 54 -1.52 -11.34 10.17
CA TRP A 54 -2.11 -10.11 10.71
C TRP A 54 -3.63 -10.02 10.59
N LEU A 55 -4.28 -10.82 9.73
CA LEU A 55 -5.74 -10.79 9.59
C LEU A 55 -6.43 -11.79 10.52
N PRO A 56 -7.56 -11.41 11.15
CA PRO A 56 -8.43 -12.36 11.82
C PRO A 56 -8.95 -13.43 10.84
N PRO A 57 -9.18 -14.68 11.28
CA PRO A 57 -9.63 -15.77 10.41
C PRO A 57 -10.88 -15.45 9.58
N ALA A 58 -11.82 -14.68 10.15
CA ALA A 58 -13.05 -14.27 9.47
C ALA A 58 -12.81 -13.30 8.30
N VAL A 59 -11.78 -12.45 8.38
CA VAL A 59 -11.38 -11.51 7.32
C VAL A 59 -10.50 -12.22 6.29
N LEU A 60 -9.62 -13.10 6.75
CA LEU A 60 -8.77 -13.91 5.88
C LEU A 60 -9.58 -14.80 4.92
N ALA A 61 -10.66 -15.42 5.41
CA ALA A 61 -11.58 -16.19 4.57
C ALA A 61 -12.19 -15.33 3.45
N GLN A 62 -12.61 -14.09 3.76
CA GLN A 62 -13.17 -13.17 2.76
C GLN A 62 -12.13 -12.77 1.70
N VAL A 63 -10.90 -12.44 2.14
CA VAL A 63 -9.80 -12.10 1.23
C VAL A 63 -9.47 -13.27 0.29
N ARG A 64 -9.45 -14.52 0.82
CA ARG A 64 -9.26 -15.74 0.02
C ARG A 64 -10.40 -16.00 -0.97
N ASP A 65 -11.62 -15.66 -0.60
CA ASP A 65 -12.80 -15.75 -1.47
C ASP A 65 -12.85 -14.62 -2.52
N GLY A 66 -11.80 -13.80 -2.62
CA GLY A 66 -11.72 -12.67 -3.55
C GLY A 66 -12.62 -11.49 -3.15
N THR A 67 -13.29 -11.60 -2.01
CA THR A 67 -14.11 -10.54 -1.44
C THR A 67 -13.21 -9.77 -0.50
N LEU A 68 -12.46 -8.80 -1.03
CA LEU A 68 -11.83 -7.81 -0.16
C LEU A 68 -12.96 -7.16 0.64
N PRO A 69 -13.00 -7.32 1.98
CA PRO A 69 -13.96 -6.59 2.76
C PRO A 69 -13.72 -5.13 2.41
N ALA A 70 -14.76 -4.43 1.96
CA ALA A 70 -14.69 -2.98 1.85
C ALA A 70 -14.16 -2.52 3.20
N GLN A 71 -12.94 -1.96 3.22
CA GLN A 71 -12.47 -1.27 4.41
C GLN A 71 -13.63 -0.39 4.79
N GLN A 72 -14.22 -0.68 5.95
CA GLN A 72 -15.21 0.16 6.57
C GLN A 72 -14.74 1.59 6.32
N ALA A 73 -15.51 2.33 5.53
CA ALA A 73 -15.29 3.72 5.17
C ALA A 73 -15.46 4.63 6.40
N GLU A 74 -15.03 4.13 7.56
CA GLU A 74 -15.65 4.31 8.86
C GLU A 74 -14.59 4.54 9.95
N ARG A 75 -13.30 4.62 9.58
CA ARG A 75 -12.34 5.32 10.45
C ARG A 75 -12.38 6.81 10.12
N ALA A 76 -13.48 7.43 10.55
CA ALA A 76 -13.73 8.86 10.67
C ALA A 76 -13.54 9.63 9.34
N ALA A 77 -14.59 10.07 8.65
CA ALA A 77 -15.32 11.26 9.09
C ALA A 77 -14.61 11.98 10.25
N THR A 78 -13.37 12.44 10.04
CA THR A 78 -12.92 13.60 10.80
C THR A 78 -13.95 14.67 10.51
N PRO A 79 -14.76 15.09 11.51
CA PRO A 79 -15.52 16.32 11.32
C PRO A 79 -14.49 17.35 10.91
N ASP A 80 -14.75 18.02 9.80
CA ASP A 80 -13.85 19.03 9.27
C ASP A 80 -13.59 20.05 10.39
N LEU A 81 -12.41 20.00 11.03
CA LEU A 81 -12.06 20.83 12.19
C LEU A 81 -12.05 22.34 11.84
N PHE A 82 -12.25 22.67 10.57
CA PHE A 82 -12.32 24.01 10.03
C PHE A 82 -13.73 24.42 9.58
N SER A 83 -14.76 23.58 9.76
CA SER A 83 -16.14 23.96 9.38
C SER A 83 -16.62 25.20 10.15
N ASP A 84 -16.18 25.36 11.39
CA ASP A 84 -16.55 26.51 12.24
C ASP A 84 -15.75 27.78 11.93
N LEU A 85 -14.65 27.70 11.17
CA LEU A 85 -13.81 28.87 10.87
C LEU A 85 -14.38 29.74 9.74
N PHE A 86 -15.22 29.16 8.88
CA PHE A 86 -15.79 29.84 7.71
C PHE A 86 -17.24 30.30 7.90
N ALA A 87 -17.88 29.97 9.04
CA ALA A 87 -19.28 30.32 9.31
C ALA A 87 -19.49 31.77 9.80
N GLY A 88 -18.43 32.59 9.88
CA GLY A 88 -18.47 33.92 10.51
C GLY A 88 -18.11 35.11 9.62
N GLN A 89 -18.01 34.97 8.30
CA GLN A 89 -17.71 36.10 7.38
C GLN A 89 -18.89 36.41 6.47
N ASP A 90 -20.06 36.69 7.05
CA ASP A 90 -21.14 37.40 6.36
C ASP A 90 -21.86 38.28 7.40
N SER A 91 -21.32 39.46 7.67
CA SER A 91 -22.01 40.57 8.34
C SER A 91 -21.42 41.89 7.87
#